data_AF-A0A9W9IP08-F1
#
_entry.id   AF-A0A9W9IP08-F1
#
_cell.length_a   1.000
_cell.length_b   1.000
_cell.length_c   1.000
_cell.angle_alpha   90.00
_cell.angle_beta   90.00
_cell.angle_gamma   90.00
#
_symmetry.space_group_name_H-M   'P 1'
#
loop_
_entity.id
_entity.type
_entity.pdbx_description
1 polymer ?
#
loop_
_entity_poly.entity_id
_entity_poly.type
_entity_poly.pdbx_seq_one_letter_code
_entity_poly.pdbx_strand_id
1 'polypeptide(L)'
;MPTSISTHFSIPTERLHISYLEPGNHSHSTFLHHIWNTDEFLMAEGNIGIDTPEKADKFITNKVQPTYKKNGYGQMLVSLKPYPEASLAESKPIGIVSLMKGDGENAYTAPDVGYTILPEGNGKGYATEAAIGLIAYAKREFGVNEVFGFCDHDNKRSRRVLEKIGMEFRGERHLKYFGGAHSAVYALPGMEDLKNYGIEDV
;
A
#
# COMPACT_ATOMS: atom_id res chain seq x y z
N MET A 1 26.11 -1.09 -9.54
CA MET A 1 25.24 -0.63 -10.64
C MET A 1 23.83 -0.50 -10.07
N PRO A 2 23.12 0.63 -10.17
CA PRO A 2 21.71 0.63 -9.83
C PRO A 2 20.99 -0.19 -10.91
N THR A 3 20.41 -1.32 -10.50
CA THR A 3 19.60 -2.17 -11.37
C THR A 3 18.49 -1.30 -11.95
N SER A 4 18.47 -1.16 -13.28
CA SER A 4 17.37 -0.50 -13.98
C SER A 4 16.08 -1.24 -13.60
N ILE A 5 15.12 -0.51 -13.03
CA ILE A 5 13.79 -1.05 -12.74
C ILE A 5 13.16 -1.35 -14.10
N SER A 6 12.86 -2.61 -14.37
CA SER A 6 12.23 -3.03 -15.62
C SER A 6 10.86 -2.37 -15.74
N THR A 7 10.63 -1.66 -16.85
CA THR A 7 9.33 -1.06 -17.21
C THR A 7 8.25 -2.10 -17.53
N HIS A 8 8.61 -3.39 -17.51
CA HIS A 8 7.70 -4.50 -17.77
C HIS A 8 7.34 -5.29 -16.50
N PHE A 9 7.81 -4.85 -15.34
CA PHE A 9 7.52 -5.54 -14.09
C PHE A 9 6.04 -5.44 -13.72
N SER A 10 5.43 -6.58 -13.45
CA SER A 10 4.11 -6.66 -12.81
C SER A 10 3.99 -7.93 -11.98
N ILE A 11 3.18 -7.85 -10.93
CA ILE A 11 2.65 -9.00 -10.19
C ILE A 11 1.23 -9.22 -10.71
N PRO A 12 1.02 -10.20 -11.60
CA PRO A 12 -0.33 -10.49 -12.08
C PRO A 12 -1.13 -11.23 -11.01
N THR A 13 -2.41 -10.87 -10.90
CA THR A 13 -3.43 -11.64 -10.19
C THR A 13 -4.50 -12.09 -11.19
N GLU A 14 -5.61 -12.65 -10.71
CA GLU A 14 -6.74 -13.02 -11.58
C GLU A 14 -7.25 -11.82 -12.38
N ARG A 15 -7.47 -10.67 -11.71
CA ARG A 15 -8.11 -9.49 -12.30
C ARG A 15 -7.20 -8.27 -12.38
N LEU A 16 -6.03 -8.29 -11.73
CA LEU A 16 -5.20 -7.09 -11.55
C LEU A 16 -3.77 -7.33 -12.06
N HIS A 17 -3.10 -6.22 -12.36
CA HIS A 17 -1.65 -6.12 -12.36
C HIS A 17 -1.23 -5.16 -11.25
N ILE A 18 -0.23 -5.54 -10.46
CA ILE A 18 0.41 -4.66 -9.49
C ILE A 18 1.80 -4.31 -10.04
N SER A 19 2.05 -3.04 -10.35
CA SER A 19 3.28 -2.60 -11.03
C SER A 19 3.95 -1.45 -10.30
N TYR A 20 5.19 -1.17 -10.67
CA TYR A 20 5.90 -0.01 -10.12
C TYR A 20 5.31 1.31 -10.63
N LEU A 21 5.38 2.33 -9.79
CA LEU A 21 5.17 3.72 -10.18
C LEU A 21 6.47 4.26 -10.81
N GLU A 22 6.40 4.58 -12.08
CA GLU A 22 7.55 5.05 -12.87
C GLU A 22 7.69 6.58 -12.85
N PRO A 23 8.89 7.12 -12.57
CA PRO A 23 9.15 8.56 -12.66
C PRO A 23 9.15 9.03 -14.11
N GLY A 24 8.62 10.22 -14.37
CA GLY A 24 8.46 10.80 -15.71
C GLY A 24 7.29 10.24 -16.49
N ASN A 25 6.58 9.21 -16.00
CA ASN A 25 5.39 8.68 -16.62
C ASN A 25 4.17 9.54 -16.24
N HIS A 26 3.71 10.37 -17.17
CA HIS A 26 2.63 11.32 -16.94
C HIS A 26 1.31 10.66 -16.51
N SER A 27 1.02 9.45 -16.99
CA SER A 27 -0.18 8.72 -16.58
C SER A 27 -0.12 8.29 -15.11
N HIS A 28 1.05 7.89 -14.61
CA HIS A 28 1.22 7.51 -13.21
C HIS A 28 1.11 8.71 -12.27
N SER A 29 1.77 9.82 -12.59
CA SER A 29 1.74 11.02 -11.76
C SER A 29 0.36 11.67 -11.75
N THR A 30 -0.33 11.71 -12.90
CA THR A 30 -1.73 12.16 -12.99
C THR A 30 -2.66 11.28 -12.17
N PHE A 31 -2.46 9.96 -12.20
CA PHE A 31 -3.27 9.02 -11.42
C PHE A 31 -3.06 9.20 -9.92
N LEU A 32 -1.81 9.31 -9.44
CA LEU A 32 -1.52 9.54 -8.02
C LEU A 32 -2.10 10.86 -7.53
N HIS A 33 -1.96 11.93 -8.32
CA HIS A 33 -2.63 13.18 -8.04
C HIS A 33 -4.15 12.99 -7.93
N HIS A 34 -4.78 12.31 -8.88
CA HIS A 34 -6.22 12.09 -8.85
C HIS A 34 -6.68 11.31 -7.61
N ILE A 35 -6.07 10.14 -7.33
CA ILE A 35 -6.53 9.26 -6.25
C ILE A 35 -6.39 9.91 -4.86
N TRP A 36 -5.32 10.68 -4.64
CA TRP A 36 -5.05 11.37 -3.37
C TRP A 36 -5.81 12.67 -3.17
N ASN A 37 -6.53 13.13 -4.20
CA ASN A 37 -7.38 14.32 -4.12
C ASN A 37 -8.86 13.97 -4.33
N THR A 38 -9.23 12.69 -4.17
CA THR A 38 -10.64 12.29 -4.04
C THR A 38 -11.18 12.69 -2.67
N ASP A 39 -12.48 13.02 -2.59
CA ASP A 39 -13.13 13.33 -1.31
C ASP A 39 -12.96 12.20 -0.30
N GLU A 40 -13.06 10.94 -0.74
CA GLU A 40 -12.88 9.76 0.11
C GLU A 40 -11.46 9.72 0.72
N PHE A 41 -10.42 10.00 -0.08
CA PHE A 41 -9.04 10.02 0.43
C PHE A 41 -8.80 11.20 1.38
N LEU A 42 -9.27 12.40 1.02
CA LEU A 42 -9.10 13.59 1.84
C LEU A 42 -9.82 13.47 3.20
N MET A 43 -10.97 12.79 3.25
CA MET A 43 -11.66 12.50 4.50
C MET A 43 -10.92 11.47 5.35
N ALA A 44 -10.26 10.48 4.74
CA ALA A 44 -9.60 9.39 5.44
C ALA A 44 -8.18 9.75 5.91
N GLU A 45 -7.37 10.36 5.04
CA GLU A 45 -5.94 10.59 5.24
C GLU A 45 -5.59 12.08 5.37
N GLY A 46 -6.54 12.97 5.08
CA GLY A 46 -6.31 14.41 5.02
C GLY A 46 -5.57 14.86 3.75
N ASN A 47 -5.20 16.13 3.71
CA ASN A 47 -4.43 16.69 2.60
C ASN A 47 -2.93 16.46 2.81
N ILE A 48 -2.34 15.62 1.98
CA ILE A 48 -0.91 15.27 2.02
C ILE A 48 -0.01 16.24 1.24
N GLY A 49 -0.56 17.31 0.65
CA GLY A 49 0.17 18.37 -0.06
C GLY A 49 0.61 18.03 -1.49
N ILE A 50 0.16 16.89 -2.03
CA ILE A 50 0.42 16.45 -3.41
C ILE A 50 -0.81 16.78 -4.28
N ASP A 51 -0.93 18.05 -4.66
CA ASP A 51 -2.08 18.66 -5.34
C ASP A 51 -1.84 18.95 -6.84
N THR A 52 -0.73 18.47 -7.41
CA THR A 52 -0.49 18.48 -8.86
C THR A 52 0.21 17.21 -9.33
N PRO A 53 0.07 16.83 -10.62
CA PRO A 53 0.85 15.75 -11.22
C PRO A 53 2.36 15.94 -11.10
N GLU A 54 2.88 17.16 -11.19
CA GLU A 54 4.33 17.44 -11.04
C GLU A 54 4.82 17.17 -9.62
N LYS A 55 4.01 17.47 -8.60
CA LYS A 55 4.33 17.10 -7.22
C LYS A 55 4.28 15.58 -7.04
N ALA A 56 3.29 14.92 -7.63
CA ALA A 56 3.19 13.46 -7.60
C ALA A 56 4.41 12.79 -8.29
N ASP A 57 4.87 13.31 -9.42
CA ASP A 57 6.05 12.81 -10.11
C ASP A 57 7.34 13.00 -9.29
N LYS A 58 7.49 14.15 -8.63
CA LYS A 58 8.57 14.38 -7.66
C LYS A 58 8.49 13.41 -6.47
N PHE A 59 7.29 13.11 -5.98
CA PHE A 59 7.10 12.10 -4.94
C PHE A 59 7.51 10.71 -5.42
N ILE A 60 7.11 10.30 -6.63
CA ILE A 60 7.54 9.03 -7.23
C ILE A 60 9.07 8.97 -7.29
N THR A 61 9.70 10.02 -7.81
CA THR A 61 11.15 10.10 -7.99
C THR A 61 11.91 10.06 -6.66
N ASN A 62 11.46 10.84 -5.67
CA ASN A 62 12.24 11.10 -4.45
C ASN A 62 11.89 10.19 -3.27
N LYS A 63 10.72 9.54 -3.28
CA LYS A 63 10.23 8.71 -2.17
C LYS A 63 9.95 7.26 -2.61
N VAL A 64 9.22 7.08 -3.70
CA VAL A 64 8.81 5.74 -4.14
C VAL A 64 9.98 4.96 -4.74
N GLN A 65 10.71 5.56 -5.68
CA GLN A 65 11.83 4.92 -6.37
C GLN A 65 12.98 4.47 -5.43
N PRO A 66 13.41 5.28 -4.43
CA PRO A 66 14.35 4.81 -3.42
C PRO A 66 13.84 3.64 -2.59
N THR A 67 12.54 3.59 -2.29
CA THR A 67 11.92 2.49 -1.53
C THR A 67 12.01 1.18 -2.31
N TYR A 68 11.70 1.20 -3.62
CA TYR A 68 11.87 0.02 -4.47
C TYR A 68 13.33 -0.44 -4.55
N LYS A 69 14.28 0.48 -4.69
CA LYS A 69 15.72 0.13 -4.71
C LYS A 69 16.19 -0.51 -3.42
N LYS A 70 15.62 -0.11 -2.28
CA LYS A 70 15.98 -0.61 -0.95
C LYS A 70 15.33 -1.96 -0.66
N ASN A 71 14.05 -2.11 -0.97
CA ASN A 71 13.23 -3.22 -0.47
C ASN A 71 12.76 -4.18 -1.58
N GLY A 72 12.76 -3.75 -2.85
CA GLY A 72 12.14 -4.49 -3.96
C GLY A 72 10.60 -4.46 -3.98
N TYR A 73 10.00 -3.75 -3.03
CA TYR A 73 8.57 -3.45 -2.92
C TYR A 73 8.38 -2.08 -2.25
N GLY A 74 7.15 -1.59 -2.19
CA GLY A 74 6.79 -0.30 -1.61
C GLY A 74 5.34 0.04 -1.94
N GLN A 75 5.03 1.32 -2.12
CA GLN A 75 3.76 1.75 -2.71
C GLN A 75 3.74 1.45 -4.21
N MET A 76 2.77 0.69 -4.68
CA MET A 76 2.69 0.18 -6.05
C MET A 76 1.34 0.52 -6.69
N LEU A 77 1.32 0.61 -8.02
CA LEU A 77 0.13 0.89 -8.79
C LEU A 77 -0.69 -0.39 -8.98
N VAL A 78 -2.01 -0.28 -8.85
CA VAL A 78 -2.96 -1.36 -9.11
C VAL A 78 -3.75 -1.04 -10.38
N SER A 79 -3.62 -1.89 -11.39
CA SER A 79 -4.30 -1.75 -12.68
C SER A 79 -5.27 -2.91 -12.90
N LEU A 80 -6.51 -2.61 -13.27
CA LEU A 80 -7.55 -3.57 -13.57
C LEU A 80 -7.42 -4.08 -15.01
N LYS A 81 -7.39 -5.40 -15.17
CA LYS A 81 -7.41 -6.06 -16.46
C LYS A 81 -8.81 -5.96 -17.09
N PRO A 82 -8.93 -5.59 -18.38
CA PRO A 82 -10.21 -5.66 -19.09
C PRO A 82 -10.68 -7.10 -19.32
N TYR A 83 -9.76 -8.07 -19.33
CA TYR A 83 -10.01 -9.51 -19.43
C TYR A 83 -8.81 -10.30 -18.85
N PRO A 84 -8.94 -11.57 -18.44
CA PRO A 84 -7.93 -12.27 -17.61
C PRO A 84 -6.48 -12.28 -18.15
N GLU A 85 -6.32 -12.38 -19.47
CA GLU A 85 -5.02 -12.43 -20.15
C GLU A 85 -4.51 -11.07 -20.64
N ALA A 86 -5.20 -9.97 -20.31
CA ALA A 86 -4.82 -8.65 -20.76
C ALA A 86 -3.43 -8.26 -20.24
N SER A 87 -2.65 -7.62 -21.11
CA SER A 87 -1.33 -7.12 -20.74
C SER A 87 -1.43 -5.94 -19.77
N LEU A 88 -0.32 -5.58 -19.11
CA LEU A 88 -0.25 -4.39 -18.28
C LEU A 88 -0.60 -3.12 -19.08
N ALA A 89 -0.18 -3.03 -20.34
CA ALA A 89 -0.43 -1.89 -21.21
C ALA A 89 -1.92 -1.69 -21.55
N GLU A 90 -2.71 -2.76 -21.55
CA GLU A 90 -4.16 -2.71 -21.78
C GLU A 90 -4.96 -2.48 -20.49
N SER A 91 -4.30 -2.56 -19.34
CA SER A 91 -4.94 -2.49 -18.04
C SER A 91 -5.08 -1.05 -17.56
N LYS A 92 -6.17 -0.75 -16.86
CA LYS A 92 -6.48 0.61 -16.39
C LYS A 92 -6.10 0.79 -14.93
N PRO A 93 -5.34 1.83 -14.55
CA PRO A 93 -5.11 2.17 -13.15
C PRO A 93 -6.41 2.37 -12.38
N ILE A 94 -6.56 1.68 -11.24
CA ILE A 94 -7.74 1.77 -10.35
C ILE A 94 -7.38 1.99 -8.89
N GLY A 95 -6.11 1.85 -8.50
CA GLY A 95 -5.71 2.04 -7.11
C GLY A 95 -4.21 2.02 -6.88
N ILE A 96 -3.87 2.05 -5.59
CA ILE A 96 -2.55 1.79 -5.06
C ILE A 96 -2.64 0.73 -3.96
N VAL A 97 -1.58 -0.06 -3.84
CA VAL A 97 -1.37 -1.00 -2.72
C VAL A 97 0.07 -0.85 -2.26
N SER A 98 0.32 -0.92 -0.97
CA SER A 98 1.64 -0.68 -0.42
C SER A 98 2.05 -1.69 0.64
N LEU A 99 3.35 -1.95 0.70
CA LEU A 99 4.02 -2.44 1.90
C LEU A 99 5.06 -1.39 2.27
N MET A 100 4.77 -0.59 3.28
CA MET A 100 5.66 0.47 3.76
C MET A 100 6.26 0.06 5.08
N LYS A 101 7.37 0.66 5.48
CA LYS A 101 7.95 0.44 6.81
C LYS A 101 8.03 1.80 7.49
N GLY A 102 7.76 1.84 8.78
CA GLY A 102 7.99 3.05 9.56
C GLY A 102 9.45 3.50 9.47
N ASP A 103 9.69 4.81 9.52
CA ASP A 103 11.04 5.38 9.56
C ASP A 103 11.16 6.38 10.72
N GLY A 104 12.36 6.47 11.31
CA GLY A 104 12.63 7.35 12.45
C GLY A 104 12.22 6.78 13.82
N GLU A 105 12.03 7.69 14.77
CA GLU A 105 11.75 7.36 16.17
C GLU A 105 10.33 6.78 16.34
N ASN A 106 10.17 5.78 17.21
CA ASN A 106 8.92 5.04 17.42
C ASN A 106 8.40 4.27 16.19
N ALA A 107 9.23 4.08 15.15
CA ALA A 107 8.88 3.29 13.99
C ALA A 107 8.73 1.81 14.35
N TYR A 108 7.68 1.18 13.83
CA TYR A 108 7.52 -0.26 13.89
C TYR A 108 8.43 -0.97 12.88
N THR A 109 8.85 -2.19 13.19
CA THR A 109 10.00 -2.84 12.51
C THR A 109 9.62 -3.75 11.34
N ALA A 110 8.37 -4.20 11.26
CA ALA A 110 7.83 -4.95 10.12
C ALA A 110 7.07 -4.02 9.16
N PRO A 111 6.95 -4.32 7.86
CA PRO A 111 6.18 -3.47 6.97
C PRO A 111 4.67 -3.52 7.29
N ASP A 112 3.95 -2.45 6.98
CA ASP A 112 2.49 -2.38 7.04
C ASP A 112 1.86 -2.39 5.64
N VAL A 113 0.69 -3.02 5.53
CA VAL A 113 -0.08 -3.05 4.28
C VAL A 113 -1.07 -1.88 4.23
N GLY A 114 -0.98 -1.12 3.15
CA GLY A 114 -1.89 -0.03 2.82
C GLY A 114 -2.56 -0.25 1.46
N TYR A 115 -3.73 0.34 1.26
CA TYR A 115 -4.43 0.30 -0.02
C TYR A 115 -5.39 1.46 -0.17
N THR A 116 -5.49 1.97 -1.40
CA THR A 116 -6.52 2.93 -1.80
C THR A 116 -7.00 2.53 -3.18
N ILE A 117 -8.31 2.32 -3.32
CA ILE A 117 -8.95 2.02 -4.61
C ILE A 117 -9.88 3.18 -4.91
N LEU A 118 -9.95 3.60 -6.17
CA LEU A 118 -10.90 4.62 -6.61
C LEU A 118 -12.34 4.23 -6.24
N PRO A 119 -13.23 5.22 -5.99
CA PRO A 119 -14.60 4.97 -5.54
C PRO A 119 -15.37 3.94 -6.39
N GLU A 120 -15.18 3.95 -7.71
CA GLU A 120 -15.85 3.04 -8.65
C GLU A 120 -15.39 1.57 -8.52
N GLY A 121 -14.23 1.34 -7.90
CA GLY A 121 -13.68 0.02 -7.59
C GLY A 121 -14.07 -0.52 -6.20
N ASN A 122 -14.75 0.28 -5.38
CA ASN A 122 -15.14 -0.08 -4.03
C ASN A 122 -16.09 -1.29 -4.01
N GLY A 123 -16.01 -2.14 -2.97
CA GLY A 123 -16.90 -3.29 -2.79
C GLY A 123 -16.66 -4.48 -3.74
N LYS A 124 -15.74 -4.38 -4.71
CA LYS A 124 -15.46 -5.44 -5.71
C LYS A 124 -14.31 -6.40 -5.31
N GLY A 125 -13.73 -6.19 -4.13
CA GLY A 125 -12.64 -7.01 -3.59
C GLY A 125 -11.24 -6.69 -4.13
N TYR A 126 -11.07 -5.62 -4.93
CA TYR A 126 -9.78 -5.29 -5.53
C TYR A 126 -8.69 -4.93 -4.51
N ALA A 127 -9.03 -4.24 -3.42
CA ALA A 127 -8.07 -3.97 -2.34
C ALA A 127 -7.54 -5.26 -1.71
N THR A 128 -8.44 -6.19 -1.40
CA THR A 128 -8.11 -7.52 -0.86
C THR A 128 -7.21 -8.31 -1.81
N GLU A 129 -7.58 -8.38 -3.09
CA GLU A 129 -6.79 -9.10 -4.10
C GLU A 129 -5.40 -8.48 -4.30
N ALA A 130 -5.31 -7.16 -4.36
CA ALA A 130 -4.04 -6.46 -4.52
C ALA A 130 -3.12 -6.67 -3.30
N ALA A 131 -3.66 -6.56 -2.08
CA ALA A 131 -2.90 -6.77 -0.85
C ALA A 131 -2.39 -8.21 -0.73
N ILE A 132 -3.22 -9.21 -1.04
CA ILE A 132 -2.79 -10.62 -1.08
C ILE A 132 -1.66 -10.81 -2.10
N GLY A 133 -1.81 -10.28 -3.32
CA GLY A 133 -0.81 -10.37 -4.37
C GLY A 133 0.54 -9.77 -3.97
N LEU A 134 0.51 -8.57 -3.37
CA LEU A 134 1.72 -7.89 -2.93
C LEU A 134 2.40 -8.60 -1.75
N ILE A 135 1.64 -9.04 -0.74
CA ILE A 135 2.18 -9.80 0.40
C ILE A 135 2.80 -11.11 -0.06
N ALA A 136 2.12 -11.85 -0.94
CA ALA A 136 2.64 -13.11 -1.48
C ALA A 136 3.94 -12.91 -2.28
N TYR A 137 4.02 -11.85 -3.08
CA TYR A 137 5.25 -11.46 -3.78
C TYR A 137 6.37 -11.11 -2.79
N ALA A 138 6.09 -10.25 -1.81
CA ALA A 138 7.10 -9.82 -0.84
C ALA A 138 7.65 -10.99 -0.01
N LYS A 139 6.78 -11.93 0.37
CA LYS A 139 7.17 -13.17 1.04
C LYS A 139 8.06 -14.04 0.15
N ARG A 140 7.65 -14.27 -1.11
CA ARG A 140 8.35 -15.18 -2.02
C ARG A 140 9.72 -14.65 -2.44
N GLU A 141 9.81 -13.38 -2.80
CA GLU A 141 11.04 -12.79 -3.37
C GLU A 141 12.00 -12.24 -2.30
N PHE A 142 11.46 -11.76 -1.16
CA PHE A 142 12.24 -11.04 -0.16
C PHE A 142 12.14 -11.62 1.26
N GLY A 143 11.43 -12.73 1.45
CA GLY A 143 11.33 -13.40 2.75
C GLY A 143 10.56 -12.61 3.81
N VAL A 144 9.69 -11.67 3.41
CA VAL A 144 8.85 -10.91 4.33
C VAL A 144 7.78 -11.83 4.91
N ASN A 145 7.88 -12.15 6.21
CA ASN A 145 6.92 -13.01 6.91
C ASN A 145 6.04 -12.25 7.90
N GLU A 146 6.52 -11.12 8.41
CA GLU A 146 5.78 -10.23 9.29
C GLU A 146 5.22 -9.04 8.51
N VAL A 147 3.91 -8.80 8.64
CA VAL A 147 3.23 -7.63 8.06
C VAL A 147 2.18 -7.13 9.03
N PHE A 148 2.15 -5.82 9.22
CA PHE A 148 1.12 -5.10 9.98
C PHE A 148 0.01 -4.58 9.08
N GLY A 149 -1.14 -4.28 9.68
CA GLY A 149 -2.23 -3.55 9.07
C GLY A 149 -2.77 -2.56 10.09
N PHE A 150 -2.78 -1.29 9.74
CA PHE A 150 -3.28 -0.22 10.60
C PHE A 150 -4.44 0.49 9.91
N CYS A 151 -5.44 0.87 10.70
CA CYS A 151 -6.50 1.75 10.24
C CYS A 151 -7.11 2.46 11.44
N ASP A 152 -7.82 3.57 11.18
CA ASP A 152 -8.67 4.18 12.20
C ASP A 152 -9.62 3.11 12.78
N HIS A 153 -9.77 3.12 14.11
CA HIS A 153 -10.60 2.15 14.82
C HIS A 153 -12.04 2.01 14.28
N ASP A 154 -12.61 3.11 13.77
CA ASP A 154 -13.97 3.19 13.21
C ASP A 154 -14.03 2.84 11.72
N ASN A 155 -12.89 2.66 11.05
CA ASN A 155 -12.84 2.35 9.62
C ASN A 155 -13.18 0.87 9.34
N LYS A 156 -14.48 0.55 9.45
CA LYS A 156 -15.04 -0.79 9.22
C LYS A 156 -14.70 -1.36 7.85
N ARG A 157 -14.48 -0.51 6.84
CA ARG A 157 -14.11 -0.96 5.50
C ARG A 157 -12.70 -1.52 5.48
N SER A 158 -11.73 -0.79 6.04
CA SER A 158 -10.33 -1.22 6.11
C SER A 158 -10.19 -2.47 6.98
N ARG A 159 -10.82 -2.48 8.16
CA ARG A 159 -10.86 -3.66 9.05
C ARG A 159 -11.31 -4.93 8.33
N ARG A 160 -12.40 -4.88 7.56
CA ARG A 160 -12.88 -6.03 6.77
C ARG A 160 -11.89 -6.49 5.70
N VAL A 161 -11.12 -5.59 5.11
CA VAL A 161 -10.09 -5.98 4.14
C VAL A 161 -8.93 -6.65 4.86
N LEU A 162 -8.45 -6.09 5.98
CA LEU A 162 -7.38 -6.68 6.81
C LEU A 162 -7.75 -8.09 7.30
N GLU A 163 -8.98 -8.29 7.75
CA GLU A 163 -9.51 -9.62 8.11
C GLU A 163 -9.52 -10.58 6.90
N LYS A 164 -9.99 -10.10 5.73
CA LYS A 164 -10.08 -10.93 4.50
C LYS A 164 -8.74 -11.34 3.91
N ILE A 165 -7.69 -10.55 4.11
CA ILE A 165 -6.33 -10.93 3.71
C ILE A 165 -5.64 -11.85 4.74
N GLY A 166 -6.35 -12.24 5.80
CA GLY A 166 -5.92 -13.24 6.77
C GLY A 166 -5.17 -12.69 7.97
N MET A 167 -5.26 -11.38 8.26
CA MET A 167 -4.63 -10.79 9.43
C MET A 167 -5.50 -10.95 10.68
N GLU A 168 -4.84 -11.10 11.82
CA GLU A 168 -5.47 -11.18 13.13
C GLU A 168 -5.63 -9.79 13.74
N PHE A 169 -6.78 -9.51 14.34
CA PHE A 169 -6.97 -8.29 15.14
C PHE A 169 -6.18 -8.39 16.45
N ARG A 170 -5.38 -7.37 16.76
CA ARG A 170 -4.45 -7.33 17.89
C ARG A 170 -4.76 -6.21 18.90
N GLY A 171 -5.99 -5.70 18.86
CA GLY A 171 -6.49 -4.65 19.74
C GLY A 171 -6.45 -3.25 19.11
N GLU A 172 -7.01 -2.30 19.84
CA GLU A 172 -6.99 -0.87 19.49
C GLU A 172 -5.97 -0.16 20.37
N ARG A 173 -5.23 0.77 19.79
CA ARG A 173 -4.08 1.44 20.42
C ARG A 173 -3.99 2.87 19.96
N HIS A 174 -3.52 3.76 20.82
CA HIS A 174 -3.03 5.06 20.38
C HIS A 174 -1.58 4.84 19.94
N LEU A 175 -1.27 5.09 18.67
CA LEU A 175 0.05 4.79 18.11
C LEU A 175 0.89 6.07 17.99
N LYS A 176 2.00 6.14 18.74
CA LYS A 176 2.93 7.31 18.72
C LYS A 176 3.37 7.66 17.32
N TYR A 177 3.69 6.65 16.51
CA TYR A 177 4.14 6.82 15.12
C TYR A 177 3.11 7.58 14.26
N PHE A 178 1.82 7.39 14.51
CA PHE A 178 0.73 8.08 13.84
C PHE A 178 0.23 9.29 14.64
N GLY A 179 1.11 9.97 15.37
CA GLY A 179 0.76 11.17 16.15
C GLY A 179 -0.20 10.90 17.30
N GLY A 180 -0.29 9.65 17.78
CA GLY A 180 -1.23 9.24 18.83
C GLY A 180 -2.62 8.90 18.32
N ALA A 181 -2.82 8.66 17.02
CA ALA A 181 -4.12 8.28 16.47
C ALA A 181 -4.66 6.98 17.07
N HIS A 182 -5.98 6.94 17.37
CA HIS A 182 -6.66 5.74 17.86
C HIS A 182 -6.89 4.75 16.72
N SER A 183 -6.06 3.71 16.70
CA SER A 183 -5.92 2.80 15.57
C SER A 183 -6.29 1.37 15.95
N ALA A 184 -7.02 0.69 15.07
CA ALA A 184 -7.13 -0.75 15.11
C ALA A 184 -5.86 -1.38 14.52
N VAL A 185 -5.24 -2.28 15.28
CA VAL A 185 -3.99 -2.95 14.90
C VAL A 185 -4.27 -4.37 14.45
N TYR A 186 -3.76 -4.74 13.28
CA TYR A 186 -3.78 -6.08 12.72
C TYR A 186 -2.36 -6.54 12.42
N ALA A 187 -2.13 -7.85 12.48
CA ALA A 187 -0.85 -8.48 12.15
C ALA A 187 -1.08 -9.79 11.41
N LEU A 188 -0.14 -10.22 10.57
CA LEU A 188 -0.17 -11.57 10.02
C LEU A 188 -0.03 -12.61 11.17
N PRO A 189 -0.64 -13.80 11.02
CA PRO A 189 -0.51 -14.87 11.99
C PRO A 189 0.97 -15.23 12.24
N GLY A 190 1.28 -15.56 13.49
CA GLY A 190 2.65 -15.90 13.92
C GLY A 190 3.48 -14.73 14.42
N MET A 191 3.00 -13.48 14.31
CA MET A 191 3.60 -12.35 15.01
C MET A 191 3.23 -12.42 16.51
N GLU A 192 4.24 -12.58 17.37
CA GLU A 192 4.06 -12.74 18.83
C GLU A 192 3.83 -11.38 19.52
N ASP A 193 4.50 -11.07 20.62
CA ASP A 193 4.35 -9.79 21.32
C ASP A 193 4.72 -8.63 20.38
N LEU A 194 3.75 -7.75 20.10
CA LEU A 194 3.93 -6.65 19.15
C LEU A 194 4.92 -5.60 19.66
N LYS A 195 5.23 -5.59 20.96
CA LYS A 195 6.29 -4.74 21.54
C LYS A 195 7.66 -5.06 20.96
N ASN A 196 7.90 -6.32 20.59
CA ASN A 196 9.14 -6.73 19.91
C ASN A 196 9.30 -6.07 18.54
N TYR A 197 8.20 -5.54 17.99
CA TYR A 197 8.15 -4.84 16.72
C TYR A 197 7.98 -3.33 16.86
N GLY A 198 8.13 -2.78 18.07
CA GLY A 198 8.00 -1.34 18.33
C GLY A 198 6.55 -0.84 18.43
N ILE A 199 5.58 -1.75 18.57
CA ILE A 199 4.18 -1.36 18.82
C ILE A 199 3.97 -1.27 20.33
N GLU A 200 3.98 -0.05 20.83
CA GLU A 200 3.69 0.29 22.22
C GLU A 200 2.48 1.22 22.30
N ASP A 201 1.70 1.09 23.36
CA ASP A 201 0.64 2.06 23.66
C ASP A 201 1.28 3.37 24.14
N VAL A 202 0.68 4.50 23.75
CA VAL A 202 1.03 5.83 24.30
C VAL A 202 0.36 6.02 25.65
#